data_AF-A0A087S1R4-F1
#
_entry.id   AF-A0A087S1R4-F1
#
_cell.length_a   1.000
_cell.length_b   1.000
_cell.length_c   1.000
_cell.angle_alpha   90.00
_cell.angle_beta   90.00
_cell.angle_gamma   90.00
#
_symmetry.space_group_name_H-M   'P 1'
#
loop_
_entity.id
_entity.type
_entity.pdbx_description
1 polymer ?
#
loop_
_entity_poly.entity_id
_entity_poly.type
_entity_poly.pdbx_seq_one_letter_code
_entity_poly.pdbx_strand_id
1 'polypeptide(L)' 'MLPCTIAVYEKNGDNFISLAKPTELLSIASNTELESMGKEIETKLIQVIDDVK' A
#
# COMPACT_ATOMS: atom_id res chain seq x y z
N MET A 1 2.45 -13.23 -1.18
CA MET A 1 2.44 -12.65 -2.54
C MET A 1 3.66 -11.75 -2.67
N LEU A 2 4.42 -11.93 -3.75
CA LEU A 2 5.63 -11.18 -4.13
C LEU A 2 5.28 -9.70 -4.48
N PRO A 3 6.29 -8.81 -4.65
CA PRO A 3 6.42 -7.48 -4.04
C PRO A 3 5.18 -6.56 -4.12
N CYS A 4 5.05 -5.65 -3.16
CA CYS A 4 4.03 -4.61 -3.16
C CYS A 4 4.14 -3.76 -4.44
N THR A 5 3.14 -3.87 -5.32
CA THR A 5 3.09 -3.08 -6.55
C THR A 5 2.75 -1.62 -6.23
N ILE A 6 3.64 -0.71 -6.61
CA ILE A 6 3.43 0.74 -6.56
C ILE A 6 3.26 1.21 -7.99
N ALA A 7 2.14 1.88 -8.28
CA ALA A 7 1.88 2.48 -9.59
C ALA A 7 2.06 4.00 -9.48
N VAL A 8 2.97 4.56 -10.28
CA VAL A 8 3.17 6.01 -10.41
C VAL A 8 2.69 6.42 -11.78
N TYR A 9 1.78 7.40 -11.85
CA TYR A 9 1.21 7.86 -13.11
C TYR A 9 0.80 9.33 -13.05
N GLU A 10 0.74 9.97 -14.21
CA GLU A 10 0.21 11.32 -14.37
C GLU A 10 -1.25 11.24 -14.86
N LYS A 11 -2.12 12.10 -14.30
CA LYS A 11 -3.50 12.23 -14.78
C LYS A 11 -3.92 13.70 -14.68
N ASN A 12 -4.34 14.28 -15.80
CA ASN A 12 -4.77 15.68 -15.88
C ASN A 12 -3.70 16.71 -15.43
N GLY A 13 -2.41 16.40 -15.62
CA GLY A 13 -1.29 17.27 -15.21
C GLY A 13 -0.87 17.13 -13.74
N ASP A 14 -1.57 16.31 -12.96
CA ASP A 14 -1.21 15.98 -11.58
C ASP A 14 -0.54 14.59 -11.51
N ASN A 15 0.49 14.48 -10.67
CA ASN A 15 1.19 13.21 -10.41
C ASN A 15 0.50 12.43 -9.29
N PHE A 16 0.25 11.15 -9.52
CA PHE A 16 -0.40 10.24 -8.57
C PHE A 16 0.50 9.06 -8.25
N ILE A 17 0.46 8.67 -6.98
CA ILE A 17 1.03 7.42 -6.48
C ILE A 17 -0.14 6.57 -6.00
N SER A 18 -0.36 5.41 -6.63
CA SER A 18 -1.37 4.43 -6.24
C SER A 18 -0.69 3.19 -5.66
N LEU A 19 -1.25 2.72 -4.55
CA LEU A 19 -0.76 1.57 -3.83
C LEU A 19 -1.93 0.65 -3.53
N ALA A 20 -1.79 -0.63 -3.87
CA ALA A 20 -2.76 -1.64 -3.47
C ALA A 20 -2.65 -1.85 -1.96
N LYS A 21 -3.75 -1.63 -1.22
CA LYS A 21 -3.77 -1.75 0.23
C LYS A 21 -3.31 -3.15 0.68
N PRO A 22 -2.17 -3.27 1.39
CA PRO A 22 -1.69 -4.55 1.87
C PRO A 22 -2.71 -5.26 2.78
N THR A 23 -3.47 -4.50 3.56
CA THR A 23 -4.53 -5.04 4.43
C THR A 23 -5.62 -5.75 3.64
N GLU A 24 -6.11 -5.13 2.56
CA GLU A 24 -7.11 -5.71 1.65
C GLU A 24 -6.58 -6.94 0.90
N LEU A 25 -5.29 -6.94 0.55
CA LEU A 25 -4.66 -8.09 -0.11
C LEU A 25 -4.46 -9.28 0.84
N LEU A 26 -4.15 -9.00 2.11
CA LEU A 26 -3.85 -10.01 3.12
C LEU A 26 -5.11 -10.54 3.82
N SER A 27 -6.20 -9.79 3.85
CA SER A 27 -7.51 -10.26 4.37
C SER A 27 -8.04 -11.47 3.57
N ILE A 28 -7.71 -11.56 2.27
CA ILE A 28 -8.06 -12.70 1.41
C ILE A 28 -7.44 -14.00 1.93
N ALA A 29 -6.30 -13.94 2.62
CA ALA A 29 -5.63 -15.10 3.21
C ALA A 29 -6.27 -15.58 4.53
N SER A 30 -7.28 -14.87 5.06
CA SER A 30 -8.02 -15.20 6.30
C SER A 30 -7.12 -15.58 7.49
N ASN A 31 -5.98 -14.91 7.61
CA ASN A 31 -5.00 -15.13 8.67
C ASN A 31 -4.81 -13.83 9.45
N THR A 32 -5.25 -13.81 10.70
CA THR A 32 -5.26 -12.64 11.58
C THR A 32 -3.86 -12.11 11.90
N GLU A 33 -2.83 -12.95 11.88
CA GLU A 33 -1.43 -12.54 12.06
C GLU A 33 -0.95 -11.76 10.83
N LEU A 34 -1.33 -12.20 9.63
CA LEU A 34 -1.02 -11.49 8.38
C LEU A 34 -1.77 -10.16 8.26
N GLU A 35 -3.00 -10.05 8.78
CA GLU A 35 -3.73 -8.77 8.81
C GLU A 35 -3.03 -7.71 9.66
N SER A 36 -2.50 -8.09 10.83
CA SER A 36 -1.73 -7.18 11.70
C SER A 36 -0.46 -6.68 11.00
N MET A 37 0.28 -7.59 10.37
CA MET A 37 1.45 -7.22 9.56
C MET A 37 1.07 -6.33 8.37
N GLY A 38 -0.07 -6.60 7.73
CA GLY A 38 -0.60 -5.77 6.65
C GLY A 38 -0.84 -4.33 7.07
N LYS A 39 -1.41 -4.11 8.27
CA LYS A 39 -1.64 -2.76 8.82
C LYS A 39 -0.35 -2.01 9.08
N GLU A 40 0.66 -2.69 9.62
CA GLU A 40 1.96 -2.07 9.89
C GLU A 40 2.65 -1.64 8.58
N ILE A 41 2.64 -2.52 7.57
CA ILE A 41 3.21 -2.25 6.25
C ILE A 41 2.46 -1.09 5.57
N GLU A 42 1.13 -1.10 5.60
CA GLU A 42 0.31 -0.03 5.04
C GLU A 42 0.61 1.32 5.70
N THR A 43 0.71 1.35 7.02
CA THR A 43 1.04 2.58 7.78
C THR A 43 2.40 3.14 7.37
N LYS A 44 3.43 2.29 7.29
CA LYS A 44 4.78 2.71 6.87
C LYS A 44 4.81 3.21 5.43
N LEU A 45 4.07 2.58 4.52
CA LEU A 45 4.01 3.00 3.12
C LEU A 45 3.32 4.36 2.96
N ILE A 46 2.23 4.60 3.71
CA ILE A 46 1.57 5.91 3.74
C ILE A 46 2.53 6.98 4.27
N GLN A 47 3.27 6.70 5.36
CA GLN A 47 4.25 7.63 5.92
C GLN A 47 5.33 8.03 4.90
N VAL A 48 5.90 7.07 4.18
CA VAL A 48 6.92 7.36 3.16
C VAL A 48 6.35 8.21 2.02
N ILE A 49 5.10 7.99 1.61
CA ILE A 49 4.43 8.80 0.58
C ILE A 49 4.15 10.22 1.07
N ASP A 50 3.74 10.38 2.33
CA ASP A 50 3.49 11.70 2.92
C ASP A 50 4.79 12.48 3.18
N ASP A 51 5.90 11.80 3.48
CA ASP A 51 7.22 12.43 3.68
C ASP A 51 7.83 12.98 2.37
N VAL A 52 7.41 12.48 1.20
CA VAL A 52 7.92 12.92 -0.12
C VAL A 52 7.01 13.94 -0.82
N LYS A 53 5.91 14.34 -0.19
CA LYS A 53 5.04 15.44 -0.63
C LYS A 53 5.71 16.80 -0.40
#